data_AF-A0A537L1Z1-F1
#
_entry.id   AF-A0A537L1Z1-F1
#
_cell.length_a   1.000
_cell.length_b   1.000
_cell.length_c   1.000
_cell.angle_alpha   90.00
_cell.angle_beta   90.00
_cell.angle_gamma   90.00
#
_symmetry.space_group_name_H-M   'P 1'
#
loop_
_entity.id
_entity.type
_entity.pdbx_description
1 polymer ?
#
loop_
_entity_poly.entity_id
_entity_poly.type
_entity_poly.pdbx_seq_one_letter_code
_entity_poly.pdbx_strand_id
1 'polypeptide(L)' 'MSPTRYFLVQHDDEWMIKFADEEFGPYKSKAEAMLFAVEAARKLAERGADTEVCLMGENGFFHAEWTNTPPQQPALA' A
#
# COMPACT_ATOMS: atom_id res chain seq x y z
N MET A 1 -8.92 -8.05 -12.83
CA MET A 1 -8.16 -8.50 -11.64
C MET A 1 -8.23 -7.38 -10.62
N SER A 2 -8.33 -7.70 -9.33
CA SER A 2 -8.16 -6.69 -8.27
C SER A 2 -6.68 -6.38 -8.09
N PRO A 3 -6.29 -5.10 -7.86
CA PRO A 3 -4.90 -4.76 -7.60
C PRO A 3 -4.41 -5.46 -6.33
N THR A 4 -3.13 -5.80 -6.30
CA THR A 4 -2.47 -6.32 -5.10
C THR A 4 -2.18 -5.16 -4.16
N ARG A 5 -2.77 -5.18 -2.96
CA ARG A 5 -2.71 -4.04 -2.04
C ARG A 5 -1.81 -4.33 -0.85
N TYR A 6 -0.96 -3.36 -0.53
CA TYR A 6 -0.19 -3.30 0.71
C TYR A 6 -0.91 -2.33 1.65
N PHE A 7 -1.18 -2.74 2.89
CA PHE A 7 -1.87 -1.92 3.88
C PHE A 7 -0.93 -1.54 5.00
N LEU A 8 -0.61 -0.26 5.14
CA LEU A 8 0.08 0.28 6.30
C LEU A 8 -0.94 0.50 7.41
N VAL A 9 -0.72 -0.18 8.52
CA VAL A 9 -1.52 -0.04 9.74
C VAL A 9 -0.60 0.39 10.87
N GLN A 10 -1.11 1.24 11.76
CA GLN A 10 -0.44 1.56 13.01
C GLN A 10 -1.06 0.69 14.11
N HIS A 11 -0.21 -0.05 14.82
CA HIS A 11 -0.58 -0.79 16.02
C HIS A 11 0.25 -0.24 17.17
N ASP A 12 -0.41 0.31 18.18
CA ASP A 12 0.20 1.09 19.25
C ASP A 12 1.06 2.25 18.69
N ASP A 13 2.37 2.22 18.90
CA ASP A 13 3.33 3.21 18.40
C ASP A 13 4.19 2.67 17.24
N GLU A 14 3.85 1.48 16.72
CA GLU A 14 4.61 0.80 15.67
C GLU A 14 3.80 0.70 14.37
N TRP A 15 4.52 0.75 13.25
CA TRP A 15 3.94 0.62 11.92
C TRP A 15 4.13 -0.80 11.40
N MET A 16 3.08 -1.36 10.83
CA MET A 16 3.08 -2.69 10.21
C MET A 16 2.56 -2.59 8.78
N ILE A 17 3.07 -3.45 7.91
CA ILE A 17 2.56 -3.60 6.53
C ILE A 17 1.83 -4.94 6.47
N LYS A 18 0.57 -4.95 6.06
CA LYS A 18 -0.19 -6.17 5.76
C LYS A 18 -0.27 -6.39 4.26
N PHE A 19 0.03 -7.61 3.81
CA PHE A 19 -0.02 -7.99 2.41
C PHE A 19 -0.31 -9.50 2.30
N ALA A 20 -1.34 -9.88 1.54
CA ALA A 20 -1.69 -11.28 1.25
C ALA A 20 -1.63 -12.21 2.49
N ASP A 21 -2.29 -11.81 3.58
CA ASP A 21 -2.32 -12.50 4.88
C ASP A 21 -1.00 -12.54 5.66
N GLU A 22 0.06 -11.94 5.14
CA GLU A 22 1.33 -11.72 5.84
C GLU A 22 1.40 -10.32 6.47
N GLU A 23 2.14 -10.22 7.56
CA GLU A 23 2.43 -8.96 8.26
C GLU A 23 3.94 -8.75 8.33
N PHE A 24 4.40 -7.55 7.98
CA PHE A 24 5.80 -7.14 7.96
C PHE A 24 6.02 -5.96 8.92
N GLY A 25 7.07 -6.04 9.73
CA GLY A 25 7.40 -5.04 10.75
C GLY A 25 7.89 -5.69 12.05
N PRO A 26 7.92 -4.95 13.17
CA PRO A 26 7.50 -3.54 13.30
C PRO A 26 8.48 -2.54 12.72
N TYR A 27 7.95 -1.43 12.18
CA TYR A 27 8.70 -0.26 11.73
C TYR A 27 8.51 0.91 12.70
N LYS A 28 9.57 1.69 12.91
CA LYS A 28 9.55 2.79 13.91
C LYS A 28 8.81 4.02 13.44
N SER A 29 8.54 4.14 12.14
CA SER A 29 7.88 5.32 11.57
C SER A 29 7.07 4.98 10.32
N LYS A 30 6.04 5.80 10.06
CA LYS A 30 5.25 5.75 8.81
C LYS A 30 6.16 5.81 7.58
N ALA A 31 7.18 6.68 7.61
CA ALA A 31 8.07 6.89 6.47
C ALA A 31 8.89 5.64 6.15
N GLU A 32 9.38 4.93 7.17
CA GLU A 32 10.10 3.67 7.02
C GLU A 32 9.19 2.58 6.43
N ALA A 33 8.01 2.37 7.02
CA ALA A 33 7.04 1.41 6.49
C ALA A 33 6.61 1.74 5.05
N MET A 34 6.42 3.03 4.73
CA MET A 34 6.04 3.48 3.40
C MET A 34 7.11 3.18 2.36
N LEU A 35 8.39 3.44 2.69
CA LEU A 35 9.50 3.14 1.79
C LEU A 35 9.53 1.64 1.43
N PHE A 36 9.45 0.77 2.44
CA PHE A 36 9.43 -0.68 2.23
C PHE A 36 8.21 -1.15 1.41
N ALA A 37 7.02 -0.64 1.73
CA ALA A 37 5.80 -1.01 1.02
C ALA A 37 5.85 -0.59 -0.46
N VAL A 38 6.31 0.63 -0.75
CA VAL A 38 6.42 1.14 -2.13
C VAL A 38 7.49 0.39 -2.92
N GLU A 39 8.64 0.07 -2.32
CA GLU A 39 9.67 -0.73 -2.98
C GLU A 39 9.18 -2.15 -3.30
N ALA A 40 8.47 -2.80 -2.37
CA ALA A 40 7.87 -4.11 -2.59
C ALA A 40 6.80 -4.04 -3.69
N ALA A 41 5.90 -3.06 -3.62
CA ALA A 41 4.85 -2.85 -4.60
C ALA A 41 5.40 -2.56 -6.01
N ARG A 42 6.51 -1.81 -6.12
CA ARG A 42 7.24 -1.61 -7.38
C ARG A 42 7.82 -2.90 -7.94
N LYS A 43 8.50 -3.71 -7.13
CA LYS A 43 9.06 -4.99 -7.57
C LYS A 43 7.99 -5.95 -8.09
N LEU A 44 6.79 -5.90 -7.51
CA LEU A 44 5.65 -6.69 -7.96
C LEU A 44 5.00 -6.07 -9.21
N ALA A 45 4.93 -4.75 -9.32
CA ALA A 45 4.50 -4.03 -10.52
C ALA A 45 5.37 -4.34 -11.74
N GLU A 46 6.70 -4.44 -11.55
CA GLU A 46 7.65 -4.84 -12.60
C GLU A 46 7.38 -6.25 -13.14
N ARG A 47 6.63 -7.09 -12.41
CA ARG A 47 6.19 -8.43 -12.84
C ARG A 47 4.84 -8.42 -13.56
N GLY A 48 4.26 -7.23 -13.80
CA GLY A 48 3.00 -7.05 -14.52
C GLY A 48 1.75 -7.10 -13.64
N ALA A 49 1.88 -6.98 -12.32
CA ALA A 49 0.74 -6.88 -11.42
C ALA A 49 0.34 -5.41 -11.20
N ASP A 50 -0.96 -5.13 -11.10
CA ASP A 50 -1.44 -3.87 -10.57
C ASP A 50 -1.22 -3.86 -9.06
N THR A 51 -0.58 -2.82 -8.53
CA THR A 51 -0.21 -2.71 -7.12
C THR A 51 -0.54 -1.35 -6.54
N GLU A 52 -1.01 -1.37 -5.30
CA GLU A 52 -1.38 -0.16 -4.54
C GLU A 52 -0.80 -0.25 -3.14
N VAL A 53 -0.38 0.90 -2.61
CA VAL A 53 0.00 1.06 -1.21
C VAL A 53 -1.03 1.95 -0.55
N CYS A 54 -1.72 1.40 0.44
CA CYS A 54 -2.80 2.02 1.17
C CYS A 54 -2.36 2.31 2.61
N LEU A 55 -2.68 3.49 3.11
CA LEU A 55 -2.45 3.89 4.49
C LEU A 55 -3.76 3.95 5.26
N MET A 56 -3.78 3.40 6.47
CA MET A 56 -4.87 3.60 7.41
C MET A 56 -4.88 5.06 7.90
N GLY A 57 -5.94 5.79 7.57
CA GLY A 57 -6.23 7.10 8.13
C GLY A 57 -6.74 7.00 9.57
N GLU A 58 -6.75 8.13 10.27
CA GLU A 58 -7.23 8.24 11.66
C GLU A 58 -8.70 7.84 11.84
N ASN A 59 -9.47 7.88 10.75
CA ASN A 59 -10.87 7.47 10.67
C ASN A 59 -11.06 5.95 10.47
N GLY A 60 -9.97 5.17 10.43
CA GLY A 60 -9.99 3.72 10.16
C GLY A 60 -10.21 3.36 8.69
N PHE A 61 -10.31 4.36 7.79
CA PHE A 61 -10.42 4.13 6.35
C PHE A 61 -9.04 4.13 5.71
N PHE A 62 -8.87 3.28 4.70
CA PHE A 62 -7.64 3.20 3.94
C PHE A 62 -7.67 4.16 2.75
N HIS A 63 -6.58 4.89 2.54
CA HIS A 63 -6.37 5.77 1.40
C HIS A 63 -5.14 5.32 0.61
N ALA A 64 -5.25 5.27 -0.72
CA ALA A 64 -4.11 4.99 -1.57
C ALA A 64 -3.12 6.16 -1.52
N GLU A 65 -1.92 5.90 -1.01
CA GLU A 65 -0.80 6.84 -0.99
C GLU A 65 0.07 6.66 -2.25
N TRP A 66 0.04 5.46 -2.85
CA TRP A 66 0.76 5.16 -4.09
C TRP A 66 0.03 4.08 -4.91
N THR A 67 0.08 4.20 -6.23
CA THR A 67 -0.40 3.19 -7.19
C THR A 67 0.52 3.16 -8.41
N ASN A 68 0.72 1.97 -8.99
CA ASN A 68 1.43 1.83 -10.27
C ASN A 68 0.53 2.06 -11.49
N THR A 69 -0.78 2.11 -11.30
CA THR A 69 -1.75 2.36 -12.37
C THR A 69 -2.18 3.82 -12.37
N PRO A 70 -2.25 4.47 -13.54
CA PRO A 70 -2.83 5.80 -13.62
C PRO A 70 -4.30 5.75 -13.17
N PRO A 71 -4.82 6.81 -12.52
CA PRO A 71 -6.24 6.88 -12.20
C PRO A 71 -7.02 6.66 -13.50
N GLN A 72 -7.91 5.65 -13.51
CA GLN A 72 -8.79 5.42 -14.65
C GLN A 72 -9.67 6.66 -14.82
N GLN A 73 -9.27 7.53 -15.76
CA GLN A 73 -10.12 8.63 -16.18
C GLN A 73 -11.38 7.99 -16.78
N PRO A 74 -12.59 8.38 -16.35
CA PRO A 74 -13.79 7.92 -17.00
C PRO A 74 -13.71 8.37 -18.46
N ALA A 75 -13.82 7.40 -19.38
CA ALA A 75 -13.95 7.70 -20.80
C ALA A 75 -15.17 8.59 -20.97
N LEU A 76 -14.97 9.85 -21.34
CA LEU A 76 -16.04 10.74 -21.78
C LEU A 76 -16.66 10.10 -23.02
N ALA A 77 -17.91 9.65 -22.88
CA ALA A 77 -18.74 9.10 -23.95
C ALA A 77 -19.31 10.21 -24.84
#